data_AF-A0A7Y2VEE2-F1
#
_entry.id   AF-A0A7Y2VEE2-F1
#
_cell.length_a   1.000
_cell.length_b   1.000
_cell.length_c   1.000
_cell.angle_alpha   90.00
_cell.angle_beta   90.00
_cell.angle_gamma   90.00
#
_symmetry.space_group_name_H-M   'P 1'
#
loop_
_entity.id
_entity.type
_entity.pdbx_description
1 polymer ?
#
loop_
_entity_poly.entity_id
_entity_poly.type
_entity_poly.pdbx_seq_one_letter_code
_entity_poly.pdbx_strand_id
1 'polypeptide(L)'
;METRKGFRFSSFNAPDQSPFERLFEIFQELITHTSGDVDEALDWLRELDKEYELTDEDYTIDDFIEDLKAKGYIREEFEEGGEPDGESNPGEGVRSITAKMERIIRQRALEQIFGKLKRSGAGSHRTGKSGRGDEHTGDYRE
;
A
#
# COMPACT_ATOMS: atom_id res chain seq x y z
N MET A 1 -4.51 -44.47 -22.78
CA MET A 1 -5.70 -43.71 -22.37
C MET A 1 -5.23 -42.35 -21.89
N GLU A 2 -5.42 -41.30 -22.68
CA GLU A 2 -5.08 -39.93 -22.27
C GLU A 2 -6.15 -39.40 -21.30
N THR A 3 -5.72 -39.05 -20.09
CA THR A 3 -6.55 -38.38 -19.10
C THR A 3 -6.75 -36.92 -19.52
N ARG A 4 -7.97 -36.56 -19.94
CA ARG A 4 -8.33 -35.16 -20.20
C ARG A 4 -8.21 -34.36 -18.90
N LYS A 5 -7.28 -33.40 -18.85
CA LYS A 5 -7.20 -32.42 -17.76
C LYS A 5 -8.27 -31.35 -17.97
N GLY A 6 -9.18 -31.19 -17.00
CA GLY A 6 -10.19 -30.13 -16.95
C GLY A 6 -9.93 -29.17 -15.79
N PHE A 7 -10.60 -28.01 -15.80
CA PHE A 7 -10.58 -27.06 -14.70
C PHE A 7 -11.66 -27.42 -13.67
N ARG A 8 -11.31 -27.40 -12.38
CA ARG A 8 -12.26 -27.56 -11.27
C ARG A 8 -12.37 -26.21 -10.56
N PHE A 9 -13.53 -25.59 -10.68
CA PHE A 9 -13.83 -24.37 -9.94
C PHE A 9 -14.25 -24.77 -8.50
N SER A 10 -13.62 -24.15 -7.52
CA SER A 10 -14.01 -24.23 -6.11
C SER A 10 -14.40 -22.84 -5.62
N SER A 11 -15.22 -22.78 -4.58
CA SER A 11 -15.45 -21.53 -3.84
C SER A 11 -14.12 -21.00 -3.32
N PHE A 12 -13.96 -19.67 -3.36
CA PHE A 12 -12.83 -19.01 -2.74
C PHE A 12 -12.82 -19.33 -1.24
N ASN A 13 -11.69 -19.81 -0.75
CA ASN A 13 -11.44 -19.98 0.67
C ASN A 13 -10.46 -18.88 1.04
N ALA A 14 -10.90 -17.92 1.86
CA ALA A 14 -10.04 -16.85 2.31
C ALA A 14 -8.87 -17.47 3.09
N PRO A 15 -7.61 -17.06 2.83
CA PRO A 15 -6.50 -17.47 3.67
C PRO A 15 -6.76 -17.05 5.12
N ASP A 16 -6.29 -17.85 6.09
CA ASP A 16 -6.28 -17.46 7.51
C ASP A 16 -5.42 -16.20 7.66
N GLN A 17 -6.06 -15.03 7.70
CA GLN A 17 -5.41 -13.74 7.95
C GLN A 17 -5.59 -13.39 9.43
N SER A 18 -4.52 -12.85 10.03
CA SER A 18 -4.64 -12.29 11.39
C SER A 18 -5.53 -11.04 11.38
N PRO A 19 -6.20 -10.71 12.51
CA PRO A 19 -6.98 -9.47 12.64
C PRO A 19 -6.17 -8.22 12.25
N PHE A 20 -4.89 -8.19 12.61
CA PHE A 20 -3.95 -7.15 12.22
C PHE A 20 -3.79 -7.06 10.69
N GLU A 21 -3.51 -8.17 10.00
CA GLU A 21 -3.30 -8.15 8.55
C GLU A 21 -4.53 -7.65 7.80
N ARG A 22 -5.72 -8.08 8.22
CA ARG A 22 -6.99 -7.63 7.66
C ARG A 22 -7.14 -6.11 7.80
N LEU A 23 -6.96 -5.57 9.01
CA LEU A 23 -7.06 -4.13 9.25
C LEU A 23 -5.94 -3.35 8.57
N PHE A 24 -4.74 -3.91 8.49
CA PHE A 24 -3.60 -3.30 7.83
C PHE A 24 -3.81 -3.14 6.33
N GLU A 25 -4.41 -4.13 5.67
CA GLU A 25 -4.76 -4.04 4.24
C GLU A 25 -5.75 -2.92 3.95
N ILE A 26 -6.74 -2.72 4.82
CA ILE A 26 -7.74 -1.63 4.73
C ILE A 26 -7.06 -0.29 5.03
N PHE A 27 -6.29 -0.22 6.12
CA PHE A 27 -5.57 0.99 6.51
C PHE A 27 -4.62 1.48 5.42
N GLN A 28 -3.95 0.57 4.69
CA GLN A 28 -3.09 0.93 3.55
C GLN A 28 -3.85 1.60 2.40
N GLU A 29 -5.12 1.24 2.19
CA GLU A 29 -5.97 1.91 1.22
C GLU A 29 -6.38 3.29 1.74
N LEU A 30 -6.87 3.37 2.98
CA LEU A 30 -7.27 4.62 3.62
C LEU A 30 -6.14 5.65 3.66
N ILE A 31 -4.94 5.27 4.12
CA ILE A 31 -3.79 6.18 4.22
C ILE A 31 -3.34 6.72 2.86
N THR A 32 -3.56 5.97 1.78
CA THR A 32 -3.28 6.44 0.43
C THR A 32 -4.33 7.46 -0.01
N HIS A 33 -5.58 7.29 0.40
CA HIS A 33 -6.68 8.21 0.11
C HIS A 33 -6.65 9.49 0.96
N THR A 34 -6.17 9.42 2.19
CA THR A 34 -5.94 10.59 3.07
C THR A 34 -4.58 11.25 2.83
N SER A 35 -3.88 10.89 1.75
CA SER A 35 -2.58 11.48 1.38
C SER A 35 -1.50 11.39 2.46
N GLY A 36 -1.54 10.35 3.29
CA GLY A 36 -0.58 10.14 4.37
C GLY A 36 -0.99 10.70 5.74
N ASP A 37 -2.18 11.30 5.86
CA ASP A 37 -2.75 11.70 7.15
C ASP A 37 -3.20 10.46 7.94
N VAL A 38 -2.46 10.16 9.01
CA VAL A 38 -2.69 8.97 9.85
C VAL A 38 -3.93 9.14 10.70
N ASP A 39 -4.18 10.34 11.21
CA ASP A 39 -5.29 10.62 12.11
C ASP A 39 -6.60 10.49 11.35
N GLU A 40 -6.70 11.12 10.18
CA GLU A 40 -7.86 11.00 9.31
C GLU A 40 -8.08 9.55 8.86
N ALA A 41 -7.02 8.81 8.50
CA ALA A 41 -7.14 7.42 8.07
C ALA A 41 -7.66 6.50 9.18
N LEU A 42 -7.25 6.74 10.43
CA LEU A 42 -7.71 5.98 11.59
C LEU A 42 -9.16 6.32 11.94
N ASP A 43 -9.58 7.57 11.79
CA ASP A 43 -10.97 7.97 11.99
C ASP A 43 -11.90 7.30 10.98
N TRP A 44 -11.52 7.27 9.70
CA TRP A 44 -12.24 6.50 8.68
C TRP A 44 -12.27 5.00 8.98
N LEU A 45 -11.17 4.44 9.50
CA LEU A 45 -11.12 3.03 9.89
C LEU A 45 -12.09 2.72 11.03
N ARG A 46 -12.21 3.61 12.03
CA ARG A 46 -13.19 3.47 13.11
C ARG A 46 -14.62 3.56 12.60
N GLU A 47 -14.89 4.42 11.61
CA GLU A 47 -16.22 4.51 11.02
C GLU A 47 -16.59 3.24 10.24
N LEU A 48 -15.64 2.66 9.52
CA LEU A 48 -15.83 1.37 8.87
C LEU A 48 -16.03 0.23 9.87
N ASP A 49 -15.30 0.26 10.99
CA ASP A 49 -15.43 -0.74 12.05
C ASP A 49 -16.83 -0.75 12.67
N LYS A 50 -17.46 0.42 12.86
CA LYS A 50 -18.85 0.53 13.34
C LYS A 50 -19.87 -0.09 12.38
N GLU A 51 -19.66 0.06 11.08
CA GLU A 51 -20.61 -0.39 10.06
C GLU A 51 -20.43 -1.88 9.71
N TYR A 52 -19.18 -2.36 9.68
CA TYR A 52 -18.82 -3.68 9.18
C TYR A 52 -18.29 -4.64 10.26
N GLU A 53 -18.21 -4.21 11.52
CA GLU A 53 -17.73 -5.02 12.65
C GLU A 53 -16.37 -5.66 12.31
N LEU A 54 -15.39 -4.82 11.94
CA LEU A 54 -14.06 -5.25 11.48
C LEU A 54 -13.19 -5.76 12.64
N THR A 55 -13.59 -5.51 13.87
CA THR A 55 -12.96 -5.93 15.12
C THR A 55 -13.83 -6.91 15.89
N ASP A 56 -13.27 -7.51 16.94
CA ASP A 56 -13.97 -8.38 17.86
C ASP A 56 -13.63 -8.01 19.32
N GLU A 57 -14.20 -8.73 20.29
CA GLU A 57 -13.97 -8.48 21.71
C GLU A 57 -12.50 -8.67 22.13
N ASP A 58 -11.73 -9.44 21.37
CA ASP A 58 -10.34 -9.76 21.66
C ASP A 58 -9.34 -8.82 20.96
N TYR A 59 -9.77 -8.12 19.90
CA TYR A 59 -8.90 -7.26 19.10
C TYR A 59 -9.62 -6.02 18.56
N THR A 60 -9.30 -4.85 19.13
CA THR A 60 -9.92 -3.55 18.81
C THR A 60 -9.07 -2.69 17.87
N ILE A 61 -9.63 -1.56 17.40
CA ILE A 61 -8.85 -0.56 16.65
C ILE A 61 -7.72 0.06 17.49
N ASP A 62 -7.90 0.15 18.80
CA ASP A 62 -6.85 0.66 19.68
C ASP A 62 -5.67 -0.31 19.76
N ASP A 63 -5.93 -1.63 19.82
CA ASP A 63 -4.91 -2.66 19.74
C ASP A 63 -4.16 -2.60 18.39
N PHE A 64 -4.89 -2.34 17.30
CA PHE A 64 -4.29 -2.13 15.98
C PHE A 64 -3.35 -0.92 15.94
N ILE A 65 -3.72 0.20 16.56
CA ILE A 65 -2.88 1.40 16.63
C ILE A 65 -1.59 1.11 17.41
N GLU A 66 -1.69 0.43 18.54
CA GLU A 66 -0.52 0.04 19.33
C GLU A 66 0.38 -0.93 18.56
N ASP A 67 -0.20 -1.86 17.80
CA ASP A 67 0.53 -2.75 16.91
C ASP A 67 1.25 -2.00 15.77
N LEU A 68 0.61 -0.95 15.20
CA LEU A 68 1.24 -0.09 14.19
C LEU A 68 2.47 0.62 14.76
N LYS A 69 2.39 1.12 16.00
CA LYS A 69 3.51 1.74 16.71
C LYS A 69 4.60 0.73 17.04
N ALA A 70 4.24 -0.41 17.62
CA ALA A 70 5.18 -1.48 18.01
C ALA A 70 5.94 -2.02 16.80
N LYS A 71 5.27 -2.16 15.65
CA LYS A 71 5.89 -2.58 14.39
C LYS A 71 6.63 -1.44 13.68
N GLY A 72 6.54 -0.20 14.17
CA GLY A 72 7.24 0.97 13.65
C GLY A 72 6.71 1.49 12.32
N TYR A 73 5.41 1.36 12.06
CA TYR A 73 4.75 1.91 10.88
C TYR A 73 4.33 3.37 11.05
N ILE A 74 3.99 3.76 12.29
CA ILE A 74 3.66 5.14 12.66
C ILE A 74 4.55 5.58 13.83
N ARG A 75 4.70 6.90 14.00
CA ARG A 75 5.38 7.53 15.14
C ARG A 75 4.55 8.71 15.63
N GLU A 76 4.61 8.98 16.92
CA GLU A 76 4.04 10.19 17.52
C GLU A 76 5.11 11.28 17.52
N GLU A 77 4.82 12.38 16.85
CA GLU A 77 5.61 13.60 16.94
C GLU A 77 4.96 14.49 17.99
N PHE A 78 5.63 14.69 19.12
CA PHE A 78 5.25 15.71 20.07
C PHE A 78 5.73 17.05 19.50
N GLU A 79 4.82 17.97 19.20
CA GLU A 79 5.17 19.35 18.90
C GLU A 79 5.76 20.00 20.16
N GLU A 80 7.05 19.80 20.40
CA GLU A 80 7.82 20.63 21.33
C GLU A 80 8.03 22.02 20.68
N GLY A 81 7.01 22.89 20.73
CA GLY A 81 7.19 24.34 20.56
C GLY A 81 6.37 25.08 19.49
N GLY A 82 5.11 24.72 19.23
CA GLY A 82 4.22 25.52 18.39
C GLY A 82 3.61 26.72 19.13
N GLU A 83 3.68 27.91 18.52
CA GLU A 83 3.00 29.14 18.98
C GLU A 83 1.48 28.95 19.15
N PRO A 84 0.83 29.69 20.08
CA PRO A 84 -0.56 29.48 20.47
C PRO A 84 -1.55 30.13 19.47
N ASP A 85 -1.41 29.84 18.18
CA ASP A 85 -2.27 30.40 17.13
C ASP A 85 -2.76 29.26 16.22
N GLY A 86 -3.73 28.51 16.74
CA GLY A 86 -4.36 27.42 16.02
C GLY A 86 -5.02 26.46 16.99
N GLU A 87 -6.31 26.25 16.80
CA GLU A 87 -7.25 25.41 17.55
C GLU A 87 -6.83 23.93 17.61
N SER A 88 -5.69 23.64 18.25
CA SER A 88 -5.14 22.30 18.44
C SER A 88 -5.02 22.06 19.94
N ASN A 89 -5.67 21.00 20.43
CA ASN A 89 -5.69 20.69 21.85
C ASN A 89 -4.24 20.44 22.33
N PRO A 90 -3.79 21.08 23.43
CA PRO A 90 -2.46 20.87 23.97
C PRO A 90 -2.38 19.45 24.54
N GLY A 91 -1.81 18.50 23.78
CA GLY A 91 -1.62 17.12 24.19
C GLY A 91 -1.83 16.05 23.11
N GLU A 92 -2.41 16.38 21.96
CA GLU A 92 -2.50 15.46 20.83
C GLU A 92 -1.21 15.53 20.01
N GLY A 93 -0.30 14.57 20.24
CA GLY A 93 0.86 14.39 19.37
C GLY A 93 0.39 13.99 17.97
N VAL A 94 0.85 14.71 16.95
CA VAL A 94 0.50 14.41 15.56
C VAL A 94 1.14 13.08 15.19
N ARG A 95 0.34 12.13 14.71
CA ARG A 95 0.84 10.82 14.27
C ARG A 95 1.33 10.94 12.83
N SER A 96 2.58 10.57 12.58
CA SER A 96 3.17 10.57 11.24
C SER A 96 3.57 9.16 10.78
N ILE A 97 3.46 8.90 9.48
CA ILE A 97 3.95 7.65 8.90
C ILE A 97 5.48 7.59 8.97
N THR A 98 6.02 6.39 9.18
CA THR A 98 7.47 6.17 9.13
C THR A 98 7.94 5.87 7.70
N ALA A 99 9.25 6.00 7.45
CA ALA A 99 9.86 5.58 6.19
C ALA A 99 9.62 4.08 5.86
N LYS A 100 9.41 3.25 6.88
CA LYS A 100 9.06 1.83 6.71
C LYS A 100 7.68 1.69 6.07
N MET A 101 6.70 2.45 6.56
CA MET A 101 5.33 2.45 6.04
C MET A 101 5.28 3.04 4.64
N GLU A 102 5.96 4.16 4.41
CA GLU A 102 6.01 4.80 3.08
C GLU A 102 6.56 3.85 2.00
N ARG A 103 7.62 3.10 2.31
CA ARG A 103 8.17 2.09 1.40
C ARG A 103 7.15 1.02 1.02
N ILE A 104 6.35 0.55 2.00
CA ILE A 104 5.34 -0.48 1.77
C ILE A 104 4.19 0.07 0.91
N ILE A 105 3.71 1.28 1.21
CA ILE A 105 2.68 1.95 0.41
C ILE A 105 3.15 2.08 -1.03
N ARG A 106 4.39 2.54 -1.25
CA ARG A 106 4.99 2.64 -2.59
C ARG A 106 5.08 1.28 -3.29
N GLN A 107 5.50 0.22 -2.61
CA GLN A 107 5.55 -1.12 -3.20
C GLN A 107 4.16 -1.61 -3.60
N ARG A 108 3.17 -1.48 -2.71
CA ARG A 108 1.77 -1.85 -2.98
C ARG A 108 1.20 -1.08 -4.16
N ALA A 109 1.44 0.23 -4.23
CA ALA A 109 1.00 1.06 -5.34
C ALA A 109 1.62 0.61 -6.67
N LEU A 110 2.93 0.28 -6.69
CA LEU A 110 3.60 -0.24 -7.88
C LEU A 110 3.03 -1.60 -8.31
N GLU A 111 2.77 -2.51 -7.36
CA GLU A 111 2.13 -3.80 -7.65
C GLU A 111 0.70 -3.62 -8.19
N GLN A 112 -0.05 -2.64 -7.69
CA GLN A 112 -1.38 -2.34 -8.22
C GLN A 112 -1.34 -1.78 -9.64
N ILE A 113 -0.42 -0.84 -9.91
CA ILE A 113 -0.28 -0.19 -11.23
C ILE A 113 0.30 -1.16 -12.26
N PHE A 114 1.34 -1.91 -11.89
CA PHE A 114 2.14 -2.71 -12.83
C PHE A 114 1.95 -4.22 -12.70
N GLY A 115 1.41 -4.73 -11.59
CA GLY A 115 1.26 -6.17 -11.36
C GLY A 115 0.30 -6.84 -12.34
N LYS A 116 -0.67 -6.09 -12.87
CA LYS A 116 -1.58 -6.55 -13.94
C LYS A 116 -1.05 -6.26 -15.34
N LEU A 117 0.03 -5.49 -15.48
CA LEU A 117 0.62 -5.15 -16.77
C LEU A 117 1.37 -6.36 -17.33
N LYS A 118 0.70 -7.13 -18.20
CA LYS A 118 1.37 -8.17 -18.96
C LYS A 118 2.29 -7.54 -19.99
N ARG A 119 3.47 -8.12 -20.21
CA ARG A 119 4.35 -7.79 -21.34
C ARG A 119 3.53 -7.84 -22.62
N SER A 120 3.19 -6.67 -23.17
CA SER A 120 2.65 -6.60 -24.53
C SER A 120 3.70 -7.18 -25.47
N GLY A 121 3.28 -7.97 -26.48
CA GLY A 121 4.18 -8.48 -27.50
C GLY A 121 5.02 -7.36 -28.12
N ALA A 122 6.14 -7.71 -28.77
CA ALA A 122 6.98 -6.71 -29.44
C ALA A 122 6.11 -5.86 -30.38
N GLY A 123 5.83 -4.61 -29.97
CA GLY A 123 5.10 -3.68 -30.80
C GLY A 123 5.89 -3.48 -32.10
N SER A 124 5.20 -3.20 -33.20
CA SER A 124 5.84 -2.94 -34.50
C SER A 124 6.52 -1.57 -34.54
N HIS A 125 7.41 -1.28 -33.58
CA HIS A 125 8.26 -0.10 -33.55
C HIS A 125 9.57 -0.42 -34.26
N ARG A 126 9.52 -0.61 -35.58
CA ARG A 126 10.74 -0.55 -36.41
C ARG A 126 11.15 0.92 -36.50
N THR A 127 12.05 1.36 -35.63
CA THR A 127 12.76 2.62 -35.83
C THR A 127 13.87 2.39 -36.84
N GLY A 128 13.82 3.08 -37.98
CA GLY A 128 14.89 3.09 -38.98
C GLY A 128 16.06 4.01 -38.59
N LYS A 129 16.08 4.53 -37.37
CA LYS A 129 17.14 5.41 -36.86
C LYS A 129 17.92 4.67 -35.79
N SER A 130 19.22 4.49 -36.03
CA SER A 130 20.17 4.14 -34.96
C SER A 130 20.15 5.25 -33.91
N GLY A 131 20.12 4.88 -32.63
CA GLY A 131 20.19 5.85 -31.54
C GLY A 131 21.50 6.65 -31.60
N ARG A 132 21.50 7.88 -31.09
CA ARG A 132 22.73 8.70 -30.93
C ARG A 132 23.59 8.20 -29.75
N GLY A 133 23.73 6.88 -29.60
CA GLY A 133 24.66 6.28 -28.64
C GLY A 133 26.04 6.14 -29.27
N ASP A 134 27.06 5.98 -28.43
CA ASP A 134 28.44 5.62 -28.83
C ASP A 134 28.56 4.14 -29.25
N GLU A 135 27.44 3.51 -29.59
CA GLU A 135 27.42 2.12 -30.02
C GLU A 135 27.91 2.05 -31.47
N HIS A 136 29.01 1.35 -31.70
CA HIS A 136 29.51 1.05 -33.03
C HIS A 136 28.47 0.20 -33.79
N THR A 137 27.54 0.84 -34.49
CA THR A 137 26.70 0.17 -35.48
C THR A 137 27.59 -0.24 -36.65
N GLY A 138 27.96 -1.51 -36.67
CA GLY A 138 28.87 -2.12 -37.65
C GLY A 138 28.29 -2.26 -39.05
N ASP A 139 27.85 -1.16 -39.65
CA ASP A 139 27.42 -1.12 -41.04
C ASP A 139 28.63 -0.80 -41.93
N TYR A 140 29.53 -1.77 -42.08
CA TYR A 140 30.51 -1.77 -43.17
C TYR A 140 29.83 -2.45 -44.37
N ARG A 141 29.40 -1.66 -45.35
CA ARG A 141 29.08 -2.16 -46.69
C ARG A 141 30.25 -1.86 -47.63
N GLU A 142 30.70 -2.89 -48.34
CA GLU A 142 31.51 -2.78 -49.57
C GLU A 142 30.75 -2.05 -50.68
#